data_AF-A0A661TKJ1-F1
#
_entry.id   AF-A0A661TKJ1-F1
#
_cell.length_a   1.000
_cell.length_b   1.000
_cell.length_c   1.000
_cell.angle_alpha   90.00
_cell.angle_beta   90.00
_cell.angle_gamma   90.00
#
_symmetry.space_group_name_H-M   'P 1'
#
loop_
_entity.id
_entity.type
_entity.pdbx_description
1 polymer ?
#
loop_
_entity_poly.entity_id
_entity_poly.type
_entity_poly.pdbx_seq_one_letter_code
_entity_poly.pdbx_strand_id
1 'polypeptide(L)' 'MVITVKTGSRTEMVDITAGIQDAVSASGMSEGLCMVYVPHTTAAVTINESADPSVKRD' A
#
# COMPACT_ATOMS: atom_id res chain seq x y z
N MET A 1 9.77 0.39 9.28
CA MET A 1 9.40 1.66 8.63
C MET A 1 7.90 1.85 8.78
N VAL A 2 7.42 3.09 8.94
CA VAL A 2 5.99 3.40 9.08
C VAL A 2 5.59 4.30 7.91
N ILE A 3 4.53 3.93 7.19
CA ILE A 3 3.93 4.72 6.11
C ILE A 3 2.58 5.22 6.61
N THR A 4 2.41 6.54 6.71
CA THR A 4 1.14 7.14 7.10
C THR A 4 0.27 7.32 5.85
N VAL A 5 -0.92 6.73 5.88
CA VAL A 5 -1.90 6.84 4.80
C VAL A 5 -3.07 7.68 5.29
N LYS A 6 -3.35 8.78 4.59
CA LYS A 6 -4.53 9.62 4.85
C LYS A 6 -5.64 9.23 3.89
N THR A 7 -6.82 8.94 4.41
CA THR A 7 -8.02 8.70 3.61
C THR A 7 -8.91 9.95 3.55
N GLY A 8 -9.64 10.11 2.44
CA GLY A 8 -10.56 11.22 2.20
C GLY A 8 -12.04 10.83 2.25
N SER A 9 -12.36 9.54 2.28
CA SER A 9 -13.74 9.03 2.28
C SER A 9 -13.90 7.81 3.21
N ARG A 10 -15.15 7.36 3.42
CA ARG A 10 -15.46 6.18 4.26
C ARG A 10 -14.86 4.88 3.71
N THR A 11 -14.74 4.77 2.38
CA THR A 11 -14.21 3.62 1.67
C THR A 11 -13.39 4.13 0.49
N GLU A 12 -12.10 3.81 0.50
CA GLU A 12 -11.14 4.33 -0.48
C GLU A 12 -10.03 3.31 -0.72
N MET A 13 -9.62 3.14 -1.99
CA MET A 13 -8.38 2.45 -2.33
C MET A 13 -7.27 3.48 -2.57
N VAL A 14 -6.35 3.56 -1.63
CA VAL A 14 -5.16 4.40 -1.75
C VAL A 14 -4.00 3.57 -2.27
N ASP A 15 -3.39 3.99 -3.37
CA ASP A 15 -2.17 3.36 -3.89
C ASP A 15 -0.98 3.80 -3.04
N ILE A 16 -0.29 2.82 -2.43
CA ILE A 16 0.86 3.02 -1.56
C ILE A 16 2.17 2.48 -2.18
N THR A 17 2.15 2.08 -3.45
CA THR A 17 3.27 1.41 -4.14
C THR A 17 4.53 2.27 -4.09
N ALA A 18 4.42 3.57 -4.37
CA ALA A 18 5.57 4.48 -4.33
C ALA A 18 6.22 4.56 -2.93
N GLY A 19 5.41 4.67 -1.88
CA GLY A 19 5.92 4.70 -0.50
C GLY A 19 6.59 3.40 -0.08
N ILE A 20 6.09 2.26 -0.55
CA ILE A 20 6.73 0.95 -0.33
C ILE A 20 8.06 0.87 -1.11
N GLN A 21 8.09 1.32 -2.36
CA GLN A 21 9.30 1.33 -3.19
C GLN A 21 10.42 2.15 -2.56
N ASP A 22 10.09 3.33 -2.02
CA ASP A 22 11.06 4.18 -1.30
C ASP A 22 11.59 3.48 -0.05
N ALA A 23 10.70 2.84 0.73
CA ALA A 23 11.07 2.09 1.92
C ALA A 23 12.00 0.90 1.60
N VAL A 24 11.70 0.13 0.54
CA VAL A 24 12.55 -0.99 0.10
C VAL A 24 13.89 -0.48 -0.42
N SER A 25 13.89 0.58 -1.23
CA SER A 25 15.14 1.16 -1.77
C SER A 25 16.05 1.68 -0.66
N ALA A 26 15.47 2.35 0.35
CA ALA A 26 16.20 2.84 1.52
C ALA A 26 16.73 1.72 2.44
N SER A 27 16.21 0.49 2.33
CA SER A 27 16.73 -0.66 3.09
C SER A 27 18.09 -1.15 2.56
N GLY A 28 18.44 -0.83 1.30
CA GLY A 28 19.65 -1.32 0.65
C GLY A 28 19.63 -2.83 0.33
N MET A 29 18.51 -3.52 0.56
CA MET A 29 18.38 -4.95 0.25
C MET A 29 18.26 -5.17 -1.26
N SER A 30 19.08 -6.06 -1.80
CA SER A 30 18.97 -6.54 -3.19
C SER A 30 17.99 -7.71 -3.33
N GLU A 31 17.81 -8.50 -2.27
CA GLU A 31 16.94 -9.68 -2.24
C GLU A 31 16.40 -9.90 -0.83
N GLY A 32 15.12 -10.27 -0.71
CA GLY A 32 14.47 -10.52 0.57
C GLY A 32 12.95 -10.51 0.48
N LEU A 33 12.30 -10.40 1.64
CA LEU A 33 10.84 -10.35 1.77
C LEU A 33 10.40 -8.95 2.22
N CYS A 34 9.47 -8.34 1.48
CA CYS A 34 8.76 -7.13 1.91
C CYS A 34 7.43 -7.52 2.56
N MET A 35 7.34 -7.42 3.89
CA MET A 35 6.10 -7.66 4.62
C MET A 35 5.36 -6.35 4.87
N VAL A 36 4.14 -6.25 4.36
CA VAL A 36 3.24 -5.11 4.60
C VAL A 36 2.14 -5.53 5.56
N TYR A 37 1.93 -4.76 6.61
CA TYR A 37 0.95 -5.03 7.66
C TYR A 37 0.16 -3.76 8.00
N VAL A 38 -1.15 -3.91 8.19
CA VAL A 38 -2.05 -2.83 8.57
C VAL A 38 -2.49 -3.06 10.03
N PRO A 39 -2.12 -2.18 10.98
CA PRO A 39 -2.45 -2.34 12.40
C PRO A 39 -3.89 -1.93 12.76
N HIS A 40 -4.80 -1.86 11.78
CA HIS A 40 -6.16 -1.38 11.95
C HIS A 40 -7.15 -2.48 11.57
N THR A 41 -8.16 -2.70 12.40
CA THR A 41 -9.18 -3.75 12.16
C THR A 41 -10.16 -3.40 11.06
N THR A 42 -10.23 -2.13 10.64
CA THR A 42 -11.16 -1.61 9.63
C THR A 42 -10.47 -1.22 8.33
N ALA A 43 -9.22 -1.63 8.13
CA ALA A 43 -8.48 -1.42 6.88
C ALA A 43 -7.70 -2.69 6.53
N ALA A 44 -7.35 -2.83 5.25
CA ALA A 44 -6.59 -3.97 4.76
C ALA A 44 -5.54 -3.50 3.75
N VAL A 45 -4.56 -4.35 3.50
CA VAL A 45 -3.65 -4.22 2.37
C VAL A 45 -3.99 -5.33 1.39
N THR A 46 -4.03 -4.99 0.10
CA THR A 46 -4.22 -5.95 -0.98
C THR A 46 -3.32 -5.57 -2.15
N ILE A 47 -3.05 -6.54 -3.01
CA ILE A 47 -2.37 -6.35 -4.29
C ILE A 47 -3.41 -6.63 -5.37
N ASN A 48 -3.68 -5.65 -6.21
CA ASN A 48 -4.63 -5.75 -7.32
C ASN A 48 -4.16 -4.90 -8.51
N GLU A 49 -4.88 -4.94 -9.62
CA GLU A 49 -4.57 -4.16 -10.81
C GLU A 49 -4.75 -2.65 -10.56
N SER A 50 -3.70 -1.87 -10.84
CA SER A 50 -3.69 -0.40 -10.71
C SER A 50 -3.86 0.33 -12.06
N ALA A 51 -4.01 -0.41 -13.17
CA ALA A 51 -4.15 0.15 -14.52
C ALA A 51 -5.60 0.56 -14.87
N ASP A 52 -6.59 -0.08 -14.27
CA ASP A 52 -8.01 0.19 -14.52
C ASP A 52 -8.63 0.93 -13.32
N PRO A 53 -9.06 2.19 -13.47
CA PRO A 53 -9.70 2.94 -12.38
C PRO A 53 -11.06 2.38 -11.94
N SER A 54 -11.69 1.49 -12.72
CA SER A 54 -12.94 0.81 -12.36
C SER A 54 -12.74 -0.25 -11.27
N VAL A 55 -11.57 -0.87 -11.19
CA VAL A 55 -11.20 -1.85 -10.14
C VAL A 55 -11.29 -1.26 -8.73
N LYS A 56 -11.18 0.07 -8.61
CA LYS A 56 -11.34 0.77 -7.32
C LYS A 56 -12.79 0.91 -6.86
N ARG A 57 -13.76 0.69 -7.75
CA ARG A 57 -15.19 0.94 -7.53
C ARG A 57 -16.03 -0.34 -7.49
N ASP A 58 -15.56 -1.40 -8.13
CA ASP A 58 -16.16 -2.73 -8.07
C ASP A 58 -15.92 -3.42 -6.72
#